data_AF-X1JY43-F1
#
_entry.id   AF-X1JY43-F1
#
_cell.length_a   1.000
_cell.length_b   1.000
_cell.length_c   1.000
_cell.angle_alpha   90.00
_cell.angle_beta   90.00
_cell.angle_gamma   90.00
#
_symmetry.space_group_name_H-M   'P 1'
#
loop_
_entity.id
_entity.type
_entity.pdbx_description
1 polymer ?
#
loop_
_entity_poly.entity_id
_entity_poly.type
_entity_poly.pdbx_seq_one_letter_code
_entity_poly.pdbx_strand_id
1 'polypeptide(L)' 'MASGPISVKSIIGVIITLVIGLSLLPIVLSTVASASASLTGAAKTMIELIPLFYCIALALATVYWAIGKTGT' A
#
# COMPACT_ATOMS: atom_id res chain seq x y z
N MET A 1 -22.95 -14.11 -4.99
CA MET A 1 -22.31 -12.88 -4.48
C MET A 1 -23.38 -12.08 -3.76
N ALA A 2 -23.54 -12.29 -2.45
CA ALA A 2 -24.56 -11.58 -1.68
C ALA A 2 -24.12 -10.11 -1.55
N SER A 3 -24.73 -9.23 -2.35
CA SER A 3 -24.57 -7.78 -2.22
C SER A 3 -25.34 -7.30 -0.99
N GLY A 4 -24.78 -7.54 0.20
CA GLY A 4 -25.16 -6.80 1.39
C GLY A 4 -24.69 -5.34 1.27
N PRO A 5 -25.36 -4.38 1.92
CA PRO A 5 -24.93 -2.98 1.91
C PRO A 5 -23.51 -2.84 2.46
N ILE A 6 -22.68 -2.02 1.82
CA ILE A 6 -21.33 -1.71 2.30
C ILE A 6 -21.45 -1.12 3.71
N SER A 7 -20.92 -1.85 4.70
CA SER A 7 -21.00 -1.43 6.10
C SER A 7 -20.08 -0.24 6.37
N VAL A 8 -20.58 0.77 7.12
CA VAL A 8 -19.79 1.95 7.55
C VAL A 8 -18.48 1.55 8.24
N LYS A 9 -18.50 0.47 9.03
CA LYS A 9 -17.30 -0.11 9.66
C LYS A 9 -16.24 -0.55 8.62
N SER A 10 -16.67 -1.10 7.49
CA SER A 10 -15.77 -1.52 6.40
C SER A 10 -15.14 -0.29 5.71
N ILE A 11 -15.96 0.73 5.44
CA ILE A 11 -15.52 2.00 4.85
C ILE A 11 -14.47 2.67 5.74
N ILE A 12 -14.72 2.76 7.04
CA ILE A 12 -13.79 3.34 8.01
C ILE A 12 -12.46 2.56 8.01
N GLY A 13 -12.49 1.23 7.97
CA GLY A 13 -11.27 0.42 7.90
C GLY A 13 -10.44 0.65 6.64
N VAL A 14 -11.10 0.79 5.48
CA VAL A 14 -10.44 1.14 4.21
C VAL A 14 -9.79 2.53 4.29
N ILE A 15 -10.52 3.52 4.80
CA ILE A 15 -10.01 4.89 4.96
C ILE A 15 -8.78 4.91 5.87
N ILE A 16 -8.83 4.24 7.03
CA ILE A 16 -7.69 4.19 7.97
C ILE A 16 -6.47 3.55 7.30
N THR A 17 -6.66 2.44 6.59
CA THR A 17 -5.58 1.73 5.91
C THR A 17 -4.92 2.61 4.85
N LEU A 18 -5.72 3.31 4.04
CA LEU A 18 -5.23 4.23 3.03
C LEU A 18 -4.54 5.45 3.64
N VAL A 19 -5.10 6.06 4.68
CA VAL A 19 -4.52 7.24 5.34
C VAL A 19 -3.15 6.90 5.92
N ILE A 20 -3.03 5.81 6.69
CA ILE A 20 -1.76 5.40 7.29
C ILE A 20 -0.75 5.05 6.20
N GLY A 21 -1.16 4.26 5.21
CA GLY A 21 -0.30 3.83 4.12
C GLY A 21 0.25 4.99 3.27
N LEU A 22 -0.63 5.90 2.86
CA LEU A 22 -0.23 7.07 2.09
C LEU A 22 0.62 8.05 2.92
N SER A 23 0.39 8.13 4.23
CA SER A 23 1.21 8.96 5.13
C SER A 23 2.64 8.45 5.27
N LEU A 24 2.86 7.14 5.11
CA LEU A 24 4.20 6.53 5.16
C LEU A 24 4.93 6.59 3.81
N LEU A 25 4.21 6.79 2.70
CA LEU A 25 4.79 6.91 1.35
C LEU A 25 5.94 7.95 1.25
N PRO A 26 5.85 9.18 1.79
CA PRO A 26 6.97 10.13 1.71
C PRO A 26 8.24 9.62 2.39
N ILE A 27 8.12 8.84 3.47
CA ILE A 27 9.25 8.23 4.18
C ILE A 27 9.88 7.14 3.31
N VAL A 28 9.07 6.31 2.66
CA VAL A 28 9.55 5.29 1.72
C VAL A 28 10.29 5.94 0.55
N LEU A 29 9.76 7.04 0.00
CA LEU A 29 10.40 7.76 -1.10
C LEU A 29 11.73 8.40 -0.68
N SER A 30 11.81 9.04 0.49
CA SER A 30 13.05 9.67 0.95
C SER A 30 14.14 8.64 1.28
N THR A 31 13.77 7.50 1.85
CA THR A 31 14.70 6.41 2.17
C THR A 31 15.23 5.73 0.91
N VAL A 32 14.36 5.45 -0.07
CA VAL A 32 14.74 4.89 -1.37
C VAL A 32 15.67 5.84 -2.13
N ALA A 33 15.38 7.15 -2.14
CA ALA A 33 16.24 8.15 -2.78
C ALA A 33 17.63 8.23 -2.13
N SER A 34 17.69 8.15 -0.80
CA SER A 34 18.96 8.18 -0.05
C SER A 34 19.78 6.92 -0.32
N ALA A 35 19.13 5.76 -0.37
CA ALA A 35 19.78 4.49 -0.69
C ALA A 35 20.26 4.45 -2.15
N SER A 36 19.41 4.84 -3.11
CA SER A 36 19.73 4.78 -4.54
C SER A 36 20.89 5.69 -4.95
N ALA A 37 21.12 6.78 -4.21
CA ALA A 37 22.28 7.65 -4.40
C ALA A 37 23.63 6.95 -4.14
N SER A 38 23.63 5.90 -3.33
CA SER A 38 24.84 5.14 -2.95
C SER A 38 25.02 3.86 -3.76
N LEU A 39 24.10 3.53 -4.67
CA LEU A 39 24.10 2.29 -5.44
C LEU A 39 24.23 2.56 -6.95
N THR A 40 24.81 1.60 -7.68
CA THR A 40 24.92 1.64 -9.14
C THR A 40 24.46 0.31 -9.77
N GLY A 41 24.16 0.33 -11.06
CA GLY A 41 23.76 -0.86 -11.82
C GLY A 41 22.44 -1.48 -11.35
N ALA A 42 22.34 -2.81 -11.43
CA ALA A 42 21.11 -3.56 -11.15
C ALA A 42 20.58 -3.38 -9.71
N ALA A 43 21.47 -3.16 -8.75
CA ALA A 43 21.10 -2.99 -7.35
C ALA A 43 20.35 -1.65 -7.13
N LYS A 44 20.72 -0.59 -7.86
CA LYS A 44 19.98 0.67 -7.87
C LYS A 44 18.56 0.48 -8.41
N THR A 45 18.43 -0.23 -9.53
CA THR A 45 17.13 -0.51 -10.15
C THR A 45 16.21 -1.28 -9.20
N MET A 46 16.72 -2.29 -8.48
CA MET A 46 15.90 -3.02 -7.50
C MET A 46 15.38 -2.13 -6.37
N ILE A 47 16.20 -1.20 -5.87
CA ILE A 47 15.79 -0.24 -4.83
C ILE A 47 14.77 0.76 -5.38
N GLU A 48 14.95 1.25 -6.60
CA GLU A 48 14.01 2.18 -7.24
C GLU A 48 12.61 1.57 -7.51
N LEU A 49 12.49 0.24 -7.54
CA LEU A 49 11.20 -0.45 -7.65
C LEU A 49 10.42 -0.55 -6.32
N ILE A 50 11.07 -0.33 -5.17
CA ILE A 50 10.43 -0.46 -3.84
C ILE A 50 9.16 0.39 -3.70
N PRO A 51 9.13 1.68 -4.11
CA PRO A 51 7.93 2.50 -4.01
C PRO A 51 6.74 1.91 -4.79
N LEU A 52 7.01 1.28 -5.94
CA LEU A 52 5.98 0.64 -6.74
C LEU A 52 5.43 -0.61 -6.04
N PHE A 53 6.29 -1.46 -5.49
CA PHE A 53 5.86 -2.60 -4.68
C PHE A 53 5.07 -2.19 -3.43
N TYR A 54 5.46 -1.08 -2.80
CA TYR A 54 4.74 -0.51 -1.66
C TYR A 54 3.30 -0.13 -2.04
N CYS A 55 3.12 0.59 -3.15
CA CYS A 55 1.79 0.97 -3.65
C CYS A 55 0.93 -0.27 -4.01
N ILE A 56 1.52 -1.29 -4.63
CA ILE A 56 0.82 -2.54 -4.94
C ILE A 56 0.39 -3.26 -3.67
N ALA A 57 1.29 -3.37 -2.68
CA ALA A 57 0.96 -3.97 -1.39
C ALA A 57 -0.18 -3.21 -0.69
N LEU A 58 -0.17 -1.88 -0.75
CA LEU A 58 -1.24 -1.04 -0.21
C LEU A 58 -2.59 -1.31 -0.89
N ALA A 59 -2.59 -1.36 -2.22
CA ALA A 59 -3.78 -1.63 -3.01
C ALA A 59 -4.34 -3.03 -2.68
N LEU A 60 -3.47 -4.04 -2.64
CA LEU A 60 -3.85 -5.41 -2.30
C LEU A 60 -4.38 -5.53 -0.87
N ALA A 61 -3.75 -4.86 0.11
CA ALA A 61 -4.24 -4.82 1.49
C ALA A 61 -5.62 -4.18 1.59
N THR A 62 -5.85 -3.09 0.85
CA THR A 62 -7.13 -2.38 0.81
C THR A 62 -8.23 -3.24 0.17
N VAL A 63 -7.92 -3.92 -0.93
CA VAL A 63 -8.83 -4.85 -1.62
C VAL A 63 -9.12 -6.07 -0.74
N TYR A 64 -8.10 -6.65 -0.10
CA TYR A 64 -8.28 -7.76 0.83
C TYR A 64 -9.17 -7.38 2.00
N TRP A 65 -9.00 -6.18 2.56
CA TRP A 65 -9.89 -5.68 3.61
C TRP A 65 -11.32 -5.51 3.13
N ALA A 66 -11.50 -4.96 1.94
CA ALA A 66 -12.81 -4.75 1.34
C ALA A 66 -13.54 -6.07 1.03
N ILE A 67 -12.82 -7.13 0.66
CA ILE A 67 -13.38 -8.45 0.29
C ILE A 67 -13.48 -9.41 1.49
N GLY A 68 -12.51 -9.40 2.39
CA GLY A 68 -12.43 -10.32 3.53
C GLY A 68 -13.54 -10.11 4.56
N LYS A 69 -14.20 -8.95 4.55
CA LYS A 69 -15.41 -8.66 5.35
C LYS A 69 -16.72 -9.01 4.65
N THR A 70 -16.69 -9.50 3.41
CA THR A 70 -17.89 -9.89 2.63
C THR A 70 -18.23 -11.39 2.79
N GLY A 71 -17.46 -12.15 3.59
CA GLY A 71 -17.57 -13.61 3.72
C GLY A 71 -17.78 -14.17 5.13
N THR A 72 -18.05 -13.34 6.14
CA THR A 72 -18.41 -13.76 7.52
C THR A 72 -19.59 -12.95 8.02
#